data_AF-A0AAJ4RDF7-F1
#
_entry.id   AF-A0AAJ4RDF7-F1
#
_cell.length_a   1.000
_cell.length_b   1.000
_cell.length_c   1.000
_cell.angle_alpha   90.00
_cell.angle_beta   90.00
_cell.angle_gamma   90.00
#
_symmetry.space_group_name_H-M   'P 1'
#
loop_
_entity.id
_entity.type
_entity.pdbx_description
1 polymer ?
#
loop_
_entity_poly.entity_id
_entity_poly.type
_entity_poly.pdbx_seq_one_letter_code
_entity_poly.pdbx_strand_id
1 'polypeptide(L)'
;MKKFLAVVGITSMLFAANSADIDKKLDLILQQIQQLKQEVKAKDKEIEKLKKELKTQQKEIKNQAKKTQEEFAIKSCDKIKVVSLKYKFKKIVFPYYELTITLKNTYPKTVVYLQGNLYAEDKDDGTKVLKDYIDRDIVLKPGEEVTIHKKHMVDGDLEMYLKDEKPENLKLYFIVTKAKFKDGTWLKCGLF
;
A
#
# COMPACT_ATOMS: atom_id res chain seq x y z
N MET A 1 0.88 36.92 -21.82
CA MET A 1 1.32 38.26 -22.26
C MET A 1 2.72 38.54 -21.72
N LYS A 2 3.56 39.23 -22.52
CA LYS A 2 4.99 39.59 -22.33
C LYS A 2 5.95 38.49 -22.81
N LYS A 3 6.41 38.54 -24.07
CA LYS A 3 7.39 39.43 -24.75
C LYS A 3 8.72 38.68 -24.88
N PHE A 4 9.04 38.23 -26.10
CA PHE A 4 10.31 38.44 -26.81
C PHE A 4 10.33 37.59 -28.09
N LEU A 5 9.55 38.04 -29.09
CA LEU A 5 9.77 37.70 -30.48
C LEU A 5 10.70 38.78 -31.02
N ALA A 6 11.99 38.47 -31.11
CA ALA A 6 12.98 39.27 -31.84
C ALA A 6 13.66 38.35 -32.85
N VAL A 7 12.89 37.91 -33.84
CA VAL A 7 13.46 37.42 -35.10
C VAL A 7 13.89 38.68 -35.84
N VAL A 8 15.15 39.05 -35.67
CA VAL A 8 15.77 40.16 -36.39
C VAL A 8 15.87 39.73 -37.86
N GLY A 9 15.06 40.36 -38.70
CA GLY A 9 15.18 40.28 -40.14
C GLY A 9 16.55 40.82 -40.57
N ILE A 10 17.33 39.96 -41.22
CA ILE A 10 18.53 40.38 -41.95
C ILE A 10 18.04 40.89 -43.31
N THR A 11 17.43 42.07 -43.33
CA THR A 11 17.17 42.81 -44.56
C THR A 11 18.27 43.84 -44.77
N SER A 12 19.09 43.55 -45.78
CA SER A 12 19.81 44.51 -46.63
C SER A 12 20.65 45.59 -45.92
N MET A 13 21.94 45.31 -45.72
CA MET A 13 22.96 46.34 -45.86
C MET A 13 23.88 45.92 -47.00
N LEU A 14 23.63 46.54 -48.16
CA LEU A 14 24.46 46.45 -49.36
C LEU A 14 25.87 46.94 -49.04
N PHE A 15 26.81 46.01 -49.20
CA PHE A 15 28.17 46.14 -49.71
C PHE A 15 28.70 47.57 -49.93
N ALA A 16 29.55 48.00 -49.01
CA ALA A 16 30.78 48.68 -49.37
C ALA A 16 31.89 48.05 -48.51
N ALA A 17 32.51 46.99 -49.02
CA ALA A 17 33.58 46.29 -48.33
C ALA A 17 34.63 45.84 -49.35
N ASN A 18 35.87 46.29 -49.14
CA ASN A 18 37.05 45.64 -49.70
C ASN A 18 36.95 44.14 -49.38
N SER A 19 37.40 43.28 -50.30
CA SER A 19 37.35 41.81 -50.15
C SER A 19 37.83 41.33 -48.76
N ALA A 20 38.87 41.97 -48.21
CA ALA A 20 39.40 41.67 -46.88
C ALA A 20 38.43 41.92 -45.70
N ASP A 21 37.46 42.83 -45.81
CA ASP A 21 36.46 43.12 -44.76
C ASP A 21 35.23 42.20 -44.88
N ILE A 22 34.98 41.66 -46.10
CA ILE A 22 33.99 40.61 -46.33
C ILE A 22 34.48 39.28 -45.76
N ASP A 23 35.75 38.93 -46.02
CA ASP A 23 36.36 37.68 -45.53
C ASP A 23 36.41 37.64 -43.99
N LYS A 24 36.76 38.76 -43.35
CA LYS A 24 36.75 38.87 -41.88
C LYS A 24 35.35 38.71 -41.26
N LYS A 25 34.32 39.27 -41.89
CA LYS A 25 32.93 39.12 -41.42
C LYS A 25 32.43 37.70 -41.60
N LEU A 26 32.83 37.03 -42.68
CA LEU A 26 32.48 35.63 -42.94
C LEU A 26 33.13 34.68 -41.92
N ASP A 27 34.41 34.88 -41.60
CA ASP A 27 35.12 34.12 -40.56
C ASP A 27 34.48 34.30 -39.18
N LEU A 28 34.08 35.53 -38.84
CA LEU A 28 33.42 35.82 -37.57
C LEU A 28 32.07 35.10 -37.44
N ILE A 29 31.28 35.05 -38.52
CA ILE A 29 30.02 34.31 -38.58
C ILE A 29 30.27 32.80 -38.46
N LEU A 30 31.28 32.25 -39.15
CA LEU A 30 31.68 30.85 -39.03
C LEU A 30 32.07 30.48 -37.60
N GLN A 31 32.82 31.35 -36.92
CA GLN A 31 33.22 31.15 -35.53
C GLN A 31 32.02 31.17 -34.58
N GLN A 32 31.07 32.10 -34.77
CA GLN A 32 29.82 32.15 -34.01
C GLN A 32 28.96 30.90 -34.23
N ILE A 33 28.84 30.41 -35.46
CA ILE A 33 28.12 29.16 -35.78
C ILE A 33 28.78 27.95 -35.10
N GLN A 34 30.11 27.89 -35.05
CA GLN A 34 30.83 26.82 -34.36
C GLN A 34 30.61 26.87 -32.85
N GLN A 35 30.63 28.06 -32.22
CA GLN A 35 30.32 28.23 -30.81
C GLN A 35 28.88 27.79 -30.49
N LEU A 36 27.90 28.26 -31.27
CA LEU A 36 26.50 27.85 -31.14
C LEU A 36 26.34 26.33 -31.26
N LYS A 37 27.03 25.68 -32.20
CA LYS A 37 27.00 24.23 -32.36
C LYS A 37 27.59 23.49 -31.16
N GLN A 38 28.60 24.04 -30.50
CA GLN A 38 29.15 23.48 -29.27
C GLN A 38 28.20 23.67 -28.09
N GLU A 39 27.57 24.84 -27.96
CA GLU A 39 26.57 25.12 -26.92
C GLU A 39 25.35 24.22 -27.04
N VAL A 40 24.82 24.04 -28.26
CA VAL A 40 23.69 23.12 -28.51
C VAL A 40 24.04 21.70 -28.10
N LYS A 41 25.23 21.20 -28.48
CA LYS A 41 25.70 19.87 -28.05
C LYS A 41 25.87 19.75 -26.53
N ALA A 42 26.31 20.81 -25.86
CA ALA A 42 26.43 20.83 -24.40
C ALA A 42 25.04 20.79 -23.74
N LYS A 43 24.08 21.55 -24.27
CA LYS A 43 22.68 21.57 -23.83
C LYS A 43 21.97 20.24 -24.07
N ASP A 44 22.21 19.57 -25.19
CA ASP A 44 21.66 18.24 -25.47
C ASP A 44 22.18 17.20 -24.45
N LYS A 45 23.47 17.25 -24.09
CA LYS A 45 24.04 16.39 -23.05
C LYS A 45 23.44 16.68 -21.68
N GLU A 46 23.22 17.95 -21.36
CA GLU A 46 22.58 18.39 -20.10
C GLU A 46 21.12 17.88 -20.04
N ILE A 47 20.36 17.99 -21.13
CA ILE A 47 19.00 17.47 -21.25
C ILE A 47 18.97 15.94 -21.04
N GLU A 48 19.88 15.19 -21.66
CA GLU A 48 19.92 13.74 -21.48
C GLU A 48 20.29 13.33 -20.04
N LYS A 49 21.17 14.10 -19.37
CA LYS A 49 21.46 13.90 -17.95
C LYS A 49 20.22 14.16 -17.09
N LEU A 50 19.54 15.28 -17.31
CA LEU A 50 18.31 15.65 -16.60
C LEU A 50 17.21 14.61 -16.80
N LYS A 51 17.01 14.09 -18.02
CA LYS A 51 16.03 13.01 -18.28
C LYS A 51 16.33 11.75 -17.48
N LYS A 52 17.60 11.38 -17.32
CA LYS A 52 18.01 10.21 -16.51
C LYS A 52 17.76 10.44 -15.02
N GLU A 53 18.10 11.62 -14.51
CA GLU A 53 17.84 12.00 -13.13
C GLU A 53 16.32 12.01 -12.83
N LEU A 54 15.52 12.58 -13.73
CA LEU A 54 14.06 12.65 -13.60
C LEU A 54 13.41 11.25 -13.59
N LYS A 55 13.87 10.33 -14.46
CA LYS A 55 13.42 8.93 -14.44
C LYS A 55 13.78 8.22 -13.13
N THR A 56 14.95 8.52 -12.57
CA THR A 56 15.42 7.94 -11.31
C THR A 56 14.57 8.44 -10.15
N GLN A 57 14.37 9.76 -10.05
CA GLN A 57 13.51 10.38 -9.05
C GLN A 57 12.06 9.90 -9.13
N GLN A 58 11.50 9.75 -10.34
CA GLN A 58 10.15 9.19 -10.50
C GLN A 58 10.03 7.76 -9.97
N LYS A 59 11.08 6.94 -10.14
CA LYS A 59 11.11 5.57 -9.60
C LYS A 59 11.18 5.58 -8.08
N GLU A 60 11.99 6.45 -7.51
CA GLU A 60 12.12 6.63 -6.05
C GLU A 60 10.81 7.10 -5.42
N ILE A 61 10.15 8.11 -6.01
CA ILE A 61 8.84 8.60 -5.55
C ILE A 61 7.79 7.48 -5.59
N LYS A 62 7.74 6.68 -6.65
CA LYS A 62 6.82 5.52 -6.75
C LYS A 62 7.09 4.48 -5.66
N ASN A 63 8.36 4.20 -5.37
CA ASN A 63 8.73 3.25 -4.32
C ASN A 63 8.38 3.79 -2.93
N GLN A 64 8.61 5.09 -2.69
CA GLN A 64 8.25 5.73 -1.43
C GLN A 64 6.73 5.75 -1.22
N ALA A 65 5.95 6.09 -2.26
CA ALA A 65 4.50 6.06 -2.20
C ALA A 65 3.96 4.67 -1.85
N LYS A 66 4.51 3.60 -2.46
CA LYS A 66 4.16 2.21 -2.13
C LYS A 66 4.47 1.87 -0.67
N LYS A 67 5.67 2.22 -0.19
CA LYS A 67 6.08 1.96 1.19
C LYS A 67 5.16 2.66 2.19
N THR A 68 4.83 3.92 1.95
CA THR A 68 3.89 4.69 2.77
C THR A 68 2.51 4.04 2.78
N GLN A 69 2.01 3.61 1.61
CA GLN A 69 0.71 2.94 1.50
C GLN A 69 0.69 1.60 2.26
N GLU A 70 1.75 0.81 2.19
CA GLU A 70 1.91 -0.41 2.97
C GLU A 70 1.93 -0.14 4.48
N GLU A 71 2.66 0.88 4.93
CA GLU A 71 2.71 1.28 6.35
C GLU A 71 1.33 1.69 6.88
N PHE A 72 0.55 2.45 6.10
CA PHE A 72 -0.83 2.78 6.46
C PHE A 72 -1.74 1.54 6.49
N ALA A 73 -1.61 0.65 5.51
CA ALA A 73 -2.41 -0.58 5.46
C ALA A 73 -2.13 -1.52 6.65
N ILE A 74 -0.89 -1.53 7.15
CA ILE A 74 -0.46 -2.32 8.32
C ILE A 74 -1.02 -1.78 9.62
N LYS A 75 -1.20 -0.46 9.76
CA LYS A 75 -1.74 0.18 10.97
C LYS A 75 -3.22 -0.15 11.22
N SER A 76 -3.93 -0.67 10.23
CA SER A 76 -5.35 -1.00 10.34
C SER A 76 -5.57 -2.27 11.16
N CYS A 77 -6.50 -2.24 12.11
CA CYS A 77 -6.76 -3.34 13.06
C CYS A 77 -7.80 -4.36 12.57
N ASP A 78 -8.34 -4.14 11.39
CA ASP A 78 -9.49 -4.85 10.79
C ASP A 78 -9.10 -5.75 9.60
N LYS A 79 -7.79 -6.01 9.41
CA LYS A 79 -7.31 -6.75 8.23
C LYS A 79 -7.26 -8.26 8.41
N ILE A 80 -7.66 -8.79 9.57
CA ILE A 80 -7.99 -10.21 9.71
C ILE A 80 -9.50 -10.35 9.61
N LYS A 81 -9.98 -11.04 8.58
CA LYS A 81 -11.41 -11.29 8.36
C LYS A 81 -11.78 -12.70 8.81
N VAL A 82 -12.99 -12.85 9.34
CA VAL A 82 -13.58 -14.17 9.59
C VAL A 82 -14.33 -14.57 8.31
N VAL A 83 -13.91 -15.67 7.69
CA VAL A 83 -14.53 -16.20 6.46
C VAL A 83 -15.69 -17.11 6.83
N SER A 84 -15.50 -17.96 7.83
CA SER A 84 -16.52 -18.87 8.29
C SER A 84 -16.31 -19.25 9.75
N LEU A 85 -17.42 -19.47 10.45
CA LEU A 85 -17.46 -20.10 11.76
C LEU A 85 -18.38 -21.30 11.69
N LYS A 86 -17.89 -22.48 12.08
CA LYS A 86 -18.70 -23.66 12.35
C LYS A 86 -18.58 -24.01 13.83
N TYR A 87 -19.68 -24.38 14.44
CA TYR A 87 -19.74 -24.73 15.86
C TYR A 87 -20.56 -26.00 16.05
N LYS A 88 -20.12 -26.85 16.98
CA LYS A 88 -20.88 -28.02 17.41
C LYS A 88 -20.99 -28.04 18.92
N PHE A 89 -22.21 -27.95 19.42
CA PHE A 89 -22.49 -27.98 20.85
C PHE A 89 -22.27 -29.38 21.44
N LYS A 90 -21.70 -29.44 22.64
CA LYS A 90 -21.49 -30.66 23.41
C LYS A 90 -22.03 -30.46 24.82
N LYS A 91 -23.14 -31.14 25.11
CA LYS A 91 -23.74 -31.18 26.45
C LYS A 91 -23.07 -32.28 27.28
N ILE A 92 -22.00 -31.92 27.98
CA ILE A 92 -21.38 -32.74 29.03
C ILE A 92 -21.43 -31.97 30.37
N VAL A 93 -20.75 -32.45 31.41
CA VAL A 93 -20.70 -31.80 32.74
C VAL A 93 -20.36 -30.30 32.64
N PHE A 94 -19.40 -29.96 31.78
CA PHE A 94 -19.10 -28.58 31.40
C PHE A 94 -19.42 -28.38 29.92
N PRO A 95 -20.52 -27.68 29.57
CA PRO A 95 -20.91 -27.48 28.17
C PRO A 95 -19.83 -26.71 27.41
N TYR A 96 -19.58 -27.12 26.17
CA TYR A 96 -18.61 -26.46 25.31
C TYR A 96 -19.02 -26.56 23.83
N TYR A 97 -18.46 -25.66 23.03
CA TYR A 97 -18.52 -25.71 21.58
C TYR A 97 -17.19 -26.20 21.01
N GLU A 98 -17.27 -27.12 20.04
CA GLU A 98 -16.17 -27.37 19.12
C GLU A 98 -16.24 -26.33 18.00
N LEU A 99 -15.35 -25.35 18.04
CA LEU A 99 -15.26 -24.28 17.05
C LEU A 99 -14.30 -24.65 15.93
N THR A 100 -14.72 -24.39 14.69
CA THR A 100 -13.88 -24.41 13.49
C THR A 100 -13.98 -23.05 12.83
N ILE A 101 -12.90 -22.28 12.91
CA ILE A 101 -12.84 -20.86 12.56
C ILE A 101 -11.92 -20.72 11.36
N THR A 102 -12.39 -20.10 10.27
CA THR A 102 -11.54 -19.78 9.13
C THR A 102 -11.25 -18.28 9.12
N LEU A 103 -9.98 -17.91 9.23
CA LEU A 103 -9.51 -16.53 9.20
C LEU A 103 -8.78 -16.25 7.90
N LYS A 104 -8.94 -15.04 7.36
CA LYS A 104 -8.26 -14.56 6.15
C LYS A 104 -7.38 -13.36 6.47
N ASN A 105 -6.15 -13.40 6.00
CA ASN A 105 -5.25 -12.25 6.10
C ASN A 105 -5.44 -11.32 4.90
N THR A 106 -5.83 -10.08 5.17
CA THR A 106 -5.92 -9.01 4.16
C THR A 106 -4.86 -7.92 4.36
N TYR A 107 -3.91 -8.12 5.27
CA TYR A 107 -2.68 -7.34 5.31
C TYR A 107 -1.83 -7.62 4.06
N PRO A 108 -1.04 -6.64 3.60
CA PRO A 108 -0.07 -6.86 2.53
C PRO A 108 1.13 -7.73 2.97
N LYS A 109 1.22 -8.08 4.26
CA LYS A 109 2.34 -8.82 4.86
C LYS A 109 1.89 -10.14 5.47
N THR A 110 2.82 -11.11 5.50
CA THR A 110 2.61 -12.39 6.18
C THR A 110 2.57 -12.17 7.69
N VAL A 111 1.49 -12.63 8.33
CA VAL A 111 1.36 -12.68 9.78
C VAL A 111 1.99 -13.98 10.27
N VAL A 112 2.80 -13.89 11.32
CA VAL A 112 3.49 -15.03 11.96
C VAL A 112 3.01 -15.31 13.39
N TYR A 113 2.32 -14.35 14.00
CA TYR A 113 1.68 -14.47 15.31
C TYR A 113 0.44 -13.58 15.34
N LEU A 114 -0.64 -14.08 15.92
CA LEU A 114 -1.92 -13.39 15.99
C LEU A 114 -2.53 -13.53 17.38
N GLN A 115 -3.00 -12.39 17.90
CA GLN A 115 -3.73 -12.28 19.15
C GLN A 115 -4.96 -11.40 18.93
N GLY A 116 -6.11 -11.82 19.43
CA GLY A 116 -7.35 -11.04 19.30
C GLY A 116 -8.60 -11.79 19.73
N ASN A 117 -9.75 -11.14 19.56
CA ASN A 117 -11.05 -11.67 19.95
C ASN A 117 -11.90 -11.92 18.72
N LEU A 118 -12.43 -13.14 18.61
CA LEU A 118 -13.49 -13.53 17.70
C LEU A 118 -14.84 -13.18 18.34
N TYR A 119 -15.72 -12.56 17.57
CA TYR A 119 -17.10 -12.29 17.96
C TYR A 119 -18.07 -12.90 16.94
N ALA A 120 -19.18 -13.42 17.45
CA ALA A 120 -20.40 -13.63 16.68
C ALA A 120 -21.50 -12.76 17.29
N GLU A 121 -22.03 -11.84 16.49
CA GLU A 121 -23.18 -11.01 16.84
C GLU A 121 -24.42 -11.52 16.11
N ASP A 122 -25.57 -11.51 16.76
CA ASP A 122 -26.85 -11.60 16.08
C ASP A 122 -27.00 -10.39 15.15
N LYS A 123 -27.42 -10.63 13.90
CA LYS A 123 -27.63 -9.57 12.91
C LYS A 123 -28.85 -8.71 13.20
N ASP A 124 -29.86 -9.23 13.89
CA ASP A 124 -31.14 -8.56 14.06
C ASP A 124 -31.06 -7.48 15.14
N ASP A 125 -30.40 -7.75 16.26
CA ASP A 125 -30.30 -6.82 17.39
C ASP A 125 -28.85 -6.42 17.77
N GLY A 126 -27.83 -7.06 17.17
CA GLY A 126 -26.42 -6.80 17.46
C GLY A 126 -25.92 -7.45 18.76
N THR A 127 -26.70 -8.32 19.39
CA THR A 127 -26.33 -9.02 20.62
C THR A 127 -25.11 -9.91 20.38
N LYS A 128 -24.08 -9.80 21.23
CA LYS A 128 -22.89 -10.65 21.15
C LYS A 128 -23.20 -12.02 21.74
N VAL A 129 -23.35 -13.01 20.86
CA VAL A 129 -23.71 -14.40 21.21
C VAL A 129 -22.47 -15.24 21.48
N LEU A 130 -21.31 -14.89 20.93
CA LEU A 130 -20.04 -15.58 21.18
C LEU A 130 -18.91 -14.59 21.32
N LYS A 131 -18.03 -14.80 22.30
CA LYS A 131 -16.73 -14.16 22.39
C LYS A 131 -15.64 -15.18 22.68
N ASP A 132 -14.77 -15.44 21.69
CA ASP A 132 -13.63 -16.34 21.88
C ASP A 132 -12.28 -15.63 21.69
N TYR A 133 -11.33 -15.94 22.55
CA TYR A 133 -9.98 -15.37 22.49
C TYR A 133 -9.00 -16.29 21.75
N ILE A 134 -8.27 -15.74 20.78
CA ILE A 134 -7.24 -16.45 20.02
C ILE A 134 -5.90 -15.78 20.31
N ASP A 135 -4.93 -16.59 20.76
CA ASP A 135 -3.54 -16.20 20.98
C ASP A 135 -2.63 -17.37 20.56
N ARG A 136 -1.92 -17.21 19.43
CA ARG A 136 -1.05 -18.26 18.90
C ARG A 136 -0.09 -17.77 17.82
N ASP A 137 0.99 -18.53 17.65
CA ASP A 137 1.76 -18.51 16.40
C ASP A 137 0.93 -19.07 15.24
N ILE A 138 1.01 -18.40 14.10
CA ILE A 138 0.25 -18.73 12.90
C ILE A 138 0.99 -18.21 11.68
N VAL A 139 1.19 -19.03 10.65
CA VAL A 139 1.76 -18.57 9.38
C VAL A 139 0.62 -18.31 8.42
N LEU A 140 0.34 -17.04 8.15
CA LEU A 140 -0.77 -16.62 7.31
C LEU A 140 -0.31 -15.58 6.28
N LYS A 141 -0.10 -16.00 5.03
CA LYS A 141 0.37 -15.12 3.94
C LYS A 141 -0.72 -14.13 3.51
N PRO A 142 -0.37 -13.05 2.79
CA PRO A 142 -1.34 -12.12 2.23
C PRO A 142 -2.38 -12.85 1.37
N GLY A 143 -3.67 -12.63 1.64
CA GLY A 143 -4.80 -13.24 0.95
C GLY A 143 -5.10 -14.69 1.34
N GLU A 144 -4.24 -15.33 2.12
CA GLU A 144 -4.38 -16.73 2.53
C GLU A 144 -5.40 -16.88 3.66
N GLU A 145 -5.99 -18.08 3.72
CA GLU A 145 -6.95 -18.49 4.73
C GLU A 145 -6.37 -19.61 5.58
N VAL A 146 -6.71 -19.61 6.87
CA VAL A 146 -6.29 -20.63 7.82
C VAL A 146 -7.46 -21.04 8.69
N THR A 147 -7.58 -22.34 8.89
CA THR A 147 -8.60 -22.92 9.75
C THR A 147 -8.02 -23.27 11.12
N ILE A 148 -8.68 -22.81 12.16
CA ILE A 148 -8.34 -23.05 13.56
C ILE A 148 -9.45 -23.90 14.17
N HIS A 149 -9.06 -25.02 14.78
CA HIS A 149 -9.95 -25.85 15.59
C HIS A 149 -9.66 -25.60 17.06
N LYS A 150 -10.70 -25.33 17.86
CA LYS A 150 -10.57 -25.05 19.28
C LYS A 150 -11.83 -25.46 20.03
N LYS A 151 -11.67 -25.84 21.30
CA LYS A 151 -12.79 -25.98 22.25
C LYS A 151 -13.02 -24.66 22.97
N HIS A 152 -14.26 -24.19 22.98
CA HIS A 152 -14.69 -23.00 23.69
C HIS A 152 -15.68 -23.41 24.76
N MET A 153 -15.31 -23.20 26.03
CA MET A 153 -16.22 -23.45 27.16
C MET A 153 -17.29 -22.38 27.16
N VAL A 154 -18.55 -22.79 27.31
CA VAL A 154 -19.66 -21.85 27.41
C VAL A 154 -19.52 -21.05 28.70
N ASP A 155 -19.47 -19.72 28.60
CA ASP A 155 -19.28 -18.84 29.76
C ASP A 155 -20.57 -18.16 30.27
N GLY A 156 -21.67 -18.27 29.54
CA GLY A 156 -22.95 -17.66 29.92
C GLY A 156 -24.16 -18.16 29.16
N ASP A 157 -25.34 -17.76 29.64
CA ASP A 157 -26.64 -18.17 29.08
C ASP A 157 -26.83 -17.69 27.63
N LEU A 158 -26.25 -16.54 27.27
CA LEU A 158 -26.32 -16.03 25.91
C LEU A 158 -25.61 -16.94 24.90
N GLU A 159 -24.46 -17.49 25.27
CA GLU A 159 -23.71 -18.39 24.40
C GLU A 159 -24.40 -19.74 24.21
N MET A 160 -25.28 -20.13 25.14
CA MET A 160 -26.08 -21.34 25.00
C MET A 160 -27.09 -21.27 23.85
N TYR A 161 -27.50 -20.08 23.41
CA TYR A 161 -28.39 -19.91 22.26
C TYR A 161 -27.69 -20.19 20.91
N LEU A 162 -26.35 -20.08 20.86
CA LEU A 162 -25.60 -20.28 19.61
C LEU A 162 -25.88 -21.64 18.95
N LYS A 163 -26.14 -22.70 19.74
CA LYS A 163 -26.44 -24.05 19.24
C LYS A 163 -27.71 -24.10 18.39
N ASP A 164 -28.67 -23.21 18.64
CA ASP A 164 -29.96 -23.16 17.97
C ASP A 164 -29.96 -22.12 16.83
N GLU A 165 -28.90 -21.31 16.75
CA GLU A 165 -28.74 -20.25 15.75
C GLU A 165 -28.11 -20.78 14.45
N LYS A 166 -28.51 -20.21 13.31
CA LYS A 166 -27.90 -20.48 12.01
C LYS A 166 -26.73 -19.53 11.76
N PRO A 167 -25.60 -20.01 11.21
CA PRO A 167 -24.44 -19.15 10.91
C PRO A 167 -24.76 -17.95 10.00
N GLU A 168 -25.79 -18.07 9.14
CA GLU A 168 -26.25 -17.02 8.23
C GLU A 168 -26.86 -15.81 8.96
N ASN A 169 -27.40 -16.01 10.16
CA ASN A 169 -27.96 -14.96 11.00
C ASN A 169 -26.89 -14.26 11.85
N LEU A 170 -25.65 -14.76 11.81
CA LEU A 170 -24.56 -14.22 12.60
C LEU A 170 -23.68 -13.28 11.79
N LYS A 171 -23.36 -12.14 12.38
CA LYS A 171 -22.30 -11.25 11.94
C LYS A 171 -21.01 -11.65 12.66
N LEU A 172 -20.05 -12.12 11.88
CA LEU A 172 -18.77 -12.61 12.37
C LEU A 172 -17.67 -11.58 12.14
N TYR A 173 -16.87 -11.30 13.16
CA TYR A 173 -15.69 -10.46 12.99
C TYR A 173 -14.61 -10.80 14.01
N PHE A 174 -13.37 -10.43 13.68
CA PHE A 174 -12.22 -10.63 14.53
C PHE A 174 -11.59 -9.27 14.82
N ILE A 175 -11.46 -8.94 16.10
CA ILE A 175 -10.73 -7.76 16.54
C ILE A 175 -9.31 -8.20 16.86
N VAL A 176 -8.36 -7.81 16.01
CA VAL A 176 -6.93 -8.00 16.27
C VAL A 176 -6.55 -7.15 17.48
N THR A 177 -5.87 -7.75 18.45
CA THR A 177 -5.22 -7.03 19.56
C THR A 177 -3.72 -6.89 19.34
N LYS A 178 -3.09 -7.92 18.80
CA LYS A 178 -1.67 -7.91 18.47
C LYS A 178 -1.42 -8.79 17.26
N ALA A 179 -0.59 -8.34 16.33
CA ALA A 179 -0.11 -9.16 15.22
C ALA A 179 1.39 -8.94 15.02
N LYS A 180 2.14 -10.02 14.79
CA LYS A 180 3.54 -9.96 14.37
C LYS A 180 3.61 -10.30 12.89
N PHE A 181 4.34 -9.50 12.12
CA PHE A 181 4.62 -9.79 10.74
C PHE A 181 5.97 -10.50 10.58
N LYS A 182 6.14 -11.21 9.46
CA LYS A 182 7.36 -11.95 9.14
C LYS A 182 8.62 -11.08 9.11
N ASP A 183 8.48 -9.80 8.80
CA ASP A 183 9.58 -8.81 8.80
C ASP A 183 9.95 -8.28 10.20
N GLY A 184 9.29 -8.78 11.25
CA GLY A 184 9.52 -8.38 12.63
C GLY A 184 8.67 -7.19 13.10
N THR A 185 7.92 -6.55 12.20
CA THR A 185 7.01 -5.45 12.56
C THR A 185 5.90 -5.96 13.47
N TRP A 186 5.53 -5.16 14.46
CA TRP A 186 4.41 -5.43 15.34
C TRP A 186 3.28 -4.45 15.10
N LEU A 187 2.07 -4.98 14.99
CA LEU A 187 0.84 -4.23 15.15
C LEU A 187 0.29 -4.49 16.55
N LYS A 188 -0.08 -3.42 17.24
CA LYS A 188 -0.82 -3.46 18.49
C LYS A 188 -2.09 -2.62 18.30
N CYS A 189 -3.22 -3.26 18.55
CA CYS A 189 -4.55 -2.76 18.31
C CYS A 189 -5.31 -2.87 19.62
N GLY A 190 -5.15 -1.85 20.45
CA GLY A 190 -5.76 -1.82 21.78
C GLY A 190 -5.88 -0.38 22.18
N LEU A 191 -7.10 0.00 22.55
CA LEU A 191 -7.44 1.27 23.18
C LEU A 191 -6.49 1.48 24.38
N PHE A 192 -5.86 2.66 24.42
CA PHE A 192 -5.47 3.26 25.69
C PHE A 192 -6.72 3.59 26.49
#